data_AF-A0A6G6WYG8-F1
#
_entry.id   AF-A0A6G6WYG8-F1
#
_cell.length_a   1.000
_cell.length_b   1.000
_cell.length_c   1.000
_cell.angle_alpha   90.00
_cell.angle_beta   90.00
_cell.angle_gamma   90.00
#
_symmetry.space_group_name_H-M   'P 1'
#
loop_
_entity.id
_entity.type
_entity.pdbx_description
1 polymer ?
#
loop_
_entity_poly.entity_id
_entity_poly.type
_entity_poly.pdbx_seq_one_letter_code
_entity_poly.pdbx_strand_id
1 'polypeptide(L)'
;MKPVSASKQTALSELVIRYRDTVSSCKKGHQVERIVLNAFLRDPICRKWADAITPADFAAYRDQRLLKVCSNTLRREFSTLHNLFQVARREWGIAISSNPLTGLRLVAQFERDIMLARQREGIAKAKKEGRYKGRAPTAWAKADQILALASAGMKKVEIARQLDLSLRSVFRVLGSPSLHSG
;
A
#
# COMPACT_ATOMS: atom_id res chain seq x y z
N MET A 1 -14.56 -38.31 29.19
CA MET A 1 -14.65 -37.49 27.95
C MET A 1 -14.95 -36.05 28.34
N LYS A 2 -14.08 -35.09 27.99
CA LYS A 2 -14.38 -33.65 28.20
C LYS A 2 -15.35 -33.18 27.10
N PRO A 3 -16.33 -32.32 27.40
CA PRO A 3 -17.26 -31.82 26.40
C PRO A 3 -16.49 -30.98 25.38
N VAL A 4 -16.66 -31.28 24.10
CA VAL A 4 -16.20 -30.44 23.00
C VAL A 4 -17.09 -29.21 23.00
N SER A 5 -16.57 -28.10 23.53
CA SER A 5 -17.24 -26.80 23.53
C SER A 5 -17.70 -26.45 22.12
N ALA A 6 -18.98 -26.11 21.95
CA ALA A 6 -19.57 -25.70 20.69
C ALA A 6 -18.74 -24.54 20.10
N SER A 7 -17.98 -24.81 19.04
CA SER A 7 -17.23 -23.81 18.30
C SER A 7 -18.21 -22.81 17.72
N LYS A 8 -18.16 -21.55 18.19
CA LYS A 8 -18.93 -20.46 17.58
C LYS A 8 -18.37 -20.25 16.17
N GLN A 9 -19.07 -20.78 15.17
CA GLN A 9 -18.77 -20.56 13.76
C GLN A 9 -18.73 -19.06 13.50
N THR A 10 -17.59 -18.55 13.05
CA THR A 10 -17.36 -17.13 12.79
C THR A 10 -17.04 -16.95 11.31
N ALA A 11 -17.75 -16.06 10.63
CA ALA A 11 -17.49 -15.78 9.22
C ALA A 11 -16.18 -14.99 9.05
N LEU A 12 -15.51 -15.12 7.91
CA LEU A 12 -14.32 -14.31 7.63
C LEU A 12 -14.63 -12.80 7.65
N SER A 13 -15.80 -12.40 7.16
CA SER A 13 -16.27 -11.01 7.21
C SER A 13 -16.27 -10.45 8.64
N GLU A 14 -16.74 -11.23 9.61
CA GLU A 14 -16.78 -10.84 11.03
C GLU A 14 -15.38 -10.69 11.61
N LEU A 15 -14.45 -11.60 11.26
CA LEU A 15 -13.04 -11.46 11.66
C LEU A 15 -12.40 -10.21 11.06
N VAL A 16 -12.68 -9.92 9.79
CA VAL A 16 -12.16 -8.73 9.09
C VAL A 16 -12.67 -7.45 9.72
N ILE A 17 -13.98 -7.38 10.02
CA ILE A 17 -14.59 -6.24 10.70
C ILE A 17 -13.99 -6.07 12.09
N ARG A 18 -13.92 -7.14 12.89
CA ARG A 18 -13.33 -7.09 14.23
C ARG A 18 -11.89 -6.58 14.18
N TYR A 19 -11.06 -7.15 13.31
CA TYR A 19 -9.66 -6.74 13.16
C TYR A 19 -9.52 -5.27 12.74
N ARG A 20 -10.33 -4.84 11.78
CA ARG A 20 -10.35 -3.45 11.31
C ARG A 20 -10.61 -2.49 12.47
N ASP A 21 -11.57 -2.83 13.33
CA ASP A 21 -12.08 -1.92 14.34
C ASP A 21 -11.29 -1.99 15.66
N THR A 22 -10.69 -3.14 15.99
CA THR A 22 -9.97 -3.32 17.27
C THR A 22 -8.45 -3.33 17.16
N VAL A 23 -7.87 -3.71 16.02
CA VAL A 23 -6.41 -3.87 15.85
C VAL A 23 -5.85 -2.87 14.85
N SER A 24 -6.44 -2.82 13.66
CA SER A 24 -5.96 -1.94 12.58
C SER A 24 -6.10 -0.48 12.97
N SER A 25 -7.19 -0.10 13.63
CA SER A 25 -7.47 1.26 14.14
C SER A 25 -6.34 1.84 15.00
N CYS A 26 -5.61 1.00 15.75
CA CYS A 26 -4.51 1.41 16.62
C CYS A 26 -3.16 1.56 15.88
N LYS A 27 -3.08 1.20 14.59
CA LYS A 27 -1.82 1.20 13.83
C LYS A 27 -1.54 2.54 13.15
N LYS A 28 -0.26 2.90 13.06
CA LYS A 28 0.19 4.00 12.20
C LYS A 28 -0.18 3.68 10.75
N GLY A 29 -0.98 4.55 10.12
CA GLY A 29 -1.45 4.34 8.74
C GLY A 29 -2.71 3.49 8.63
N HIS A 30 -3.48 3.31 9.71
CA HIS A 30 -4.74 2.55 9.72
C HIS A 30 -5.73 2.95 8.62
N GLN A 31 -5.72 4.21 8.16
CA GLN A 31 -6.60 4.67 7.09
C GLN A 31 -6.42 3.87 5.79
N VAL A 32 -5.17 3.54 5.45
CA VAL A 32 -4.86 2.75 4.26
C VAL A 32 -5.29 1.29 4.45
N GLU A 33 -5.00 0.70 5.62
CA GLU A 33 -5.47 -0.66 5.93
C GLU A 33 -7.00 -0.73 5.90
N ARG A 34 -7.70 0.28 6.45
CA ARG A 34 -9.17 0.35 6.43
C ARG A 34 -9.74 0.36 5.02
N ILE A 35 -9.14 1.13 4.09
CA ILE A 35 -9.56 1.15 2.68
C ILE A 35 -9.40 -0.25 2.07
N VAL A 36 -8.26 -0.90 2.32
CA VAL A 36 -7.96 -2.23 1.81
C VAL A 36 -8.93 -3.28 2.37
N LEU A 37 -9.16 -3.30 3.69
CA LEU A 37 -10.07 -4.23 4.35
C LEU A 37 -11.52 -4.02 3.91
N ASN A 38 -11.96 -2.76 3.74
CA ASN A 38 -13.31 -2.47 3.23
C ASN A 38 -13.48 -2.92 1.78
N ALA A 39 -12.42 -2.84 0.96
CA ALA A 39 -12.46 -3.38 -0.39
C ALA A 39 -12.49 -4.92 -0.39
N PHE A 40 -11.74 -5.57 0.51
CA PHE A 40 -11.72 -7.02 0.68
C PHE A 40 -13.09 -7.56 1.14
N LEU A 41 -13.78 -6.87 2.05
CA LEU A 41 -15.12 -7.24 2.55
C LEU A 41 -16.19 -7.40 1.45
N ARG A 42 -15.96 -6.85 0.25
CA ARG A 42 -16.88 -6.98 -0.88
C ARG A 42 -16.71 -8.30 -1.64
N ASP A 43 -15.63 -9.02 -1.40
CA ASP A 43 -15.32 -10.27 -2.09
C ASP A 43 -16.13 -11.45 -1.50
N PRO A 44 -16.65 -12.36 -2.34
CA PRO A 44 -17.39 -13.54 -1.88
C PRO A 44 -16.62 -14.43 -0.90
N ILE A 45 -15.28 -14.43 -0.91
CA ILE A 45 -14.46 -15.19 0.06
C ILE A 45 -14.80 -14.82 1.50
N CYS A 46 -15.23 -13.58 1.77
CA CYS A 46 -15.57 -13.11 3.11
C CYS A 46 -16.82 -13.77 3.69
N ARG A 47 -17.65 -14.43 2.86
CA ARG A 47 -18.84 -15.16 3.31
C ARG A 47 -18.51 -16.56 3.82
N LYS A 48 -17.29 -17.06 3.57
CA LYS A 48 -16.86 -18.37 4.05
C LYS A 48 -16.59 -18.34 5.55
N TRP A 49 -16.78 -19.48 6.20
CA TRP A 49 -16.39 -19.70 7.58
C TRP A 49 -14.88 -19.64 7.73
N ALA A 50 -14.40 -19.01 8.80
CA ALA A 50 -12.97 -18.76 9.00
C ALA A 50 -12.14 -20.05 9.16
N ASP A 51 -12.75 -21.12 9.66
CA ASP A 51 -12.15 -22.46 9.81
C ASP A 51 -12.18 -23.29 8.51
N ALA A 52 -13.13 -23.02 7.62
CA ALA A 52 -13.27 -23.66 6.31
C ALA A 52 -12.45 -22.99 5.20
N ILE A 53 -11.84 -21.83 5.47
CA ILE A 53 -11.01 -21.13 4.49
C ILE A 53 -9.68 -21.85 4.30
N THR A 54 -9.34 -22.07 3.03
CA THR A 54 -8.14 -22.79 2.60
C THR A 54 -7.13 -21.87 1.90
N PRO A 55 -5.87 -22.28 1.75
CA PRO A 55 -4.91 -21.59 0.89
C PRO A 55 -5.39 -21.48 -0.57
N ALA A 56 -6.13 -22.48 -1.08
CA ALA A 56 -6.64 -22.47 -2.45
C ALA A 56 -7.65 -21.34 -2.69
N ASP A 57 -8.47 -21.03 -1.68
CA ASP A 57 -9.41 -19.90 -1.74
C ASP A 57 -8.67 -18.57 -1.91
N PHE A 58 -7.58 -18.38 -1.16
CA PHE A 58 -6.75 -17.18 -1.29
C PHE A 58 -5.92 -17.15 -2.57
N ALA A 59 -5.56 -18.30 -3.13
CA ALA A 59 -4.93 -18.37 -4.45
C ALA A 59 -5.90 -17.93 -5.56
N ALA A 60 -7.14 -18.43 -5.54
CA ALA A 60 -8.17 -17.99 -6.47
C ALA A 60 -8.46 -16.49 -6.32
N TYR A 61 -8.55 -16.00 -5.08
CA TYR A 61 -8.69 -14.56 -4.80
C TYR A 61 -7.51 -13.76 -5.36
N ARG A 62 -6.27 -14.20 -5.13
CA ARG A 62 -5.04 -13.57 -5.67
C ARG A 62 -5.15 -13.40 -7.18
N ASP A 63 -5.47 -14.47 -7.88
CA ASP A 63 -5.47 -14.50 -9.34
C ASP A 63 -6.53 -13.54 -9.91
N GLN A 64 -7.74 -13.54 -9.34
CA GLN A 64 -8.80 -12.59 -9.71
C GLN A 64 -8.43 -11.14 -9.38
N ARG A 65 -7.72 -10.92 -8.26
CA ARG A 65 -7.35 -9.59 -7.79
C ARG A 65 -6.24 -8.98 -8.64
N LEU A 66 -5.27 -9.79 -9.08
CA LEU A 66 -4.19 -9.36 -9.98
C LEU A 66 -4.68 -8.87 -11.35
N LEU A 67 -5.89 -9.25 -11.78
CA LEU A 67 -6.53 -8.67 -12.97
C LEU A 67 -6.96 -7.21 -12.79
N LYS A 68 -7.13 -6.75 -11.54
CA LYS A 68 -7.71 -5.44 -11.21
C LYS A 68 -6.75 -4.50 -10.51
N VAL A 69 -5.73 -5.02 -9.83
CA VAL A 69 -4.78 -4.22 -9.04
C VAL A 69 -3.35 -4.65 -9.31
N CYS A 70 -2.41 -3.72 -9.14
CA CYS A 70 -0.99 -4.05 -9.22
C CYS A 70 -0.56 -4.94 -8.04
N SER A 71 0.44 -5.80 -8.27
CA SER A 71 0.93 -6.78 -7.28
C SER A 71 1.35 -6.12 -5.95
N ASN A 72 1.86 -4.88 -5.96
CA ASN A 72 2.21 -4.17 -4.72
C ASN A 72 0.99 -3.83 -3.83
N THR A 73 -0.17 -3.56 -4.43
CA THR A 73 -1.43 -3.35 -3.70
C THR A 73 -1.90 -4.67 -3.08
N LEU A 74 -1.88 -5.75 -3.86
CA LEU A 74 -2.25 -7.09 -3.38
C LEU A 74 -1.35 -7.58 -2.24
N ARG A 75 -0.04 -7.33 -2.34
CA ARG A 75 0.91 -7.68 -1.28
C ARG A 75 0.59 -6.98 0.04
N ARG A 76 0.20 -5.71 0.01
CA ARG A 76 -0.21 -4.96 1.23
C ARG A 76 -1.46 -5.59 1.83
N GLU A 77 -2.44 -5.88 1.00
CA GLU A 77 -3.68 -6.58 1.38
C GLU A 77 -3.38 -7.93 2.04
N PHE A 78 -2.55 -8.77 1.42
CA PHE A 78 -2.18 -10.08 1.96
C PHE A 78 -1.38 -9.97 3.26
N SER A 79 -0.56 -8.92 3.42
CA SER A 79 0.18 -8.68 4.66
C SER A 79 -0.77 -8.33 5.81
N THR A 80 -1.78 -7.49 5.56
CA THR A 80 -2.79 -7.13 6.56
C THR A 80 -3.64 -8.35 6.94
N LEU A 81 -4.10 -9.12 5.96
CA LEU A 81 -4.90 -10.33 6.19
C LEU A 81 -4.10 -11.44 6.88
N HIS A 82 -2.81 -11.59 6.55
CA HIS A 82 -1.95 -12.52 7.27
C HIS A 82 -1.87 -12.18 8.75
N ASN A 83 -1.70 -10.90 9.09
CA ASN A 83 -1.67 -10.46 10.49
C ASN A 83 -3.03 -10.66 11.19
N LEU A 84 -4.14 -10.45 10.47
CA LEU A 84 -5.48 -10.76 10.96
C LEU A 84 -5.59 -12.22 11.41
N PHE A 85 -5.13 -13.18 10.59
CA PHE A 85 -5.18 -14.59 10.96
C PHE A 85 -4.25 -14.94 12.13
N GLN A 86 -3.11 -14.25 12.27
CA GLN A 86 -2.23 -14.44 13.43
C GLN A 86 -2.91 -13.99 14.73
N VAL A 87 -3.51 -12.80 14.74
CA VAL A 87 -4.23 -12.26 15.90
C VAL A 87 -5.44 -13.12 16.24
N ALA A 88 -6.24 -13.49 15.23
CA ALA A 88 -7.44 -14.30 15.43
C ALA A 88 -7.14 -15.63 16.13
N ARG A 89 -6.02 -16.27 15.77
CA ARG A 89 -5.58 -17.53 16.38
C ARG A 89 -4.97 -17.34 17.77
N ARG A 90 -4.08 -16.36 17.92
CA ARG A 90 -3.24 -16.22 19.12
C ARG A 90 -3.94 -15.48 20.25
N GLU A 91 -4.79 -14.52 19.92
CA GLU A 91 -5.38 -13.60 20.90
C GLU A 91 -6.89 -13.81 21.04
N TRP A 92 -7.60 -14.13 19.97
CA TRP A 92 -9.06 -14.28 20.01
C TRP A 92 -9.54 -15.72 20.19
N GLY A 93 -8.61 -16.68 20.24
CA GLY A 93 -8.94 -18.10 20.43
C GLY A 93 -9.80 -18.69 19.32
N ILE A 94 -9.78 -18.11 18.11
CA ILE A 94 -10.54 -18.66 16.98
C ILE A 94 -9.85 -19.94 16.51
N ALA A 95 -10.61 -21.03 16.48
CA ALA A 95 -10.13 -22.38 16.15
C ALA A 95 -9.88 -22.57 14.65
N ILE A 96 -8.89 -21.87 14.11
CA ILE A 96 -8.42 -22.03 12.72
C ILE A 96 -7.25 -23.01 12.74
N SER A 97 -7.20 -23.98 11.83
CA SER A 97 -6.16 -25.03 11.81
C SER A 97 -4.77 -24.50 11.44
N SER A 98 -4.67 -23.72 10.35
CA SER A 98 -3.44 -23.03 9.92
C SER A 98 -3.72 -21.59 9.45
N ASN A 99 -2.68 -20.77 9.27
CA ASN A 99 -2.85 -19.46 8.61
C ASN A 99 -2.77 -19.67 7.09
N PRO A 100 -3.88 -19.48 6.35
CA PRO A 100 -3.99 -19.84 4.93
C PRO A 100 -3.12 -18.97 4.02
N LEU A 101 -2.60 -17.85 4.51
CA LEU A 101 -1.78 -16.89 3.76
C LEU A 101 -0.26 -17.07 3.95
N THR A 102 0.16 -18.03 4.79
CA THR A 102 1.60 -18.22 5.11
C THR A 102 2.47 -18.42 3.87
N GLY A 103 2.08 -19.33 2.97
CA GLY A 103 2.82 -19.62 1.74
C GLY A 103 2.59 -18.59 0.62
N LEU A 104 1.42 -17.95 0.58
CA LEU A 104 1.06 -17.02 -0.48
C LEU A 104 1.75 -15.66 -0.37
N ARG A 105 2.20 -15.28 0.83
CA ARG A 105 3.00 -14.05 1.03
C ARG A 105 4.34 -14.08 0.28
N LEU A 106 4.92 -15.27 0.09
CA LEU A 106 6.20 -15.45 -0.62
C LEU A 106 6.06 -15.29 -2.14
N VAL A 107 4.95 -15.73 -2.72
CA VAL A 107 4.73 -15.64 -4.17
C VAL A 107 4.57 -14.19 -4.64
N ALA A 108 3.88 -13.35 -3.85
CA ALA A 108 3.78 -11.91 -4.14
C ALA A 108 5.14 -11.18 -4.05
N GLN A 109 6.10 -11.71 -3.27
CA GLN A 109 7.46 -11.19 -3.22
C GLN A 109 8.23 -11.57 -4.50
N PHE A 110 8.09 -12.80 -4.97
CA PHE A 110 8.70 -13.26 -6.22
C PHE A 110 8.14 -12.53 -7.46
N GLU A 111 6.82 -12.35 -7.56
CA GLU A 111 6.19 -11.56 -8.63
C GLU A 111 6.65 -10.09 -8.63
N ARG A 112 6.84 -9.50 -7.44
CA ARG A 112 7.41 -8.16 -7.30
C ARG A 112 8.85 -8.12 -7.80
N ASP A 113 9.67 -9.10 -7.45
CA ASP A 113 11.08 -9.15 -7.85
C ASP A 113 11.21 -9.28 -9.38
N ILE A 114 10.35 -10.08 -10.02
CA ILE A 114 10.23 -10.16 -11.50
C ILE A 114 9.75 -8.84 -12.10
N MET A 115 8.72 -8.21 -11.52
CA MET A 115 8.19 -6.93 -12.00
C MET A 115 9.24 -5.81 -11.90
N LEU A 116 9.99 -5.75 -10.80
CA LEU A 116 11.07 -4.79 -10.60
C LEU A 116 12.25 -5.06 -11.55
N ALA A 117 12.58 -6.33 -11.82
CA ALA A 117 13.58 -6.69 -12.82
C ALA A 117 13.20 -6.18 -14.22
N ARG A 118 11.97 -6.46 -14.67
CA ARG A 118 11.43 -5.98 -15.96
C ARG A 118 11.36 -4.45 -16.03
N GLN A 119 10.99 -3.79 -14.93
CA GLN A 119 10.95 -2.33 -14.87
C GLN A 119 12.36 -1.73 -14.95
N ARG A 120 13.36 -2.32 -14.28
CA ARG A 120 14.76 -1.87 -14.37
C ARG A 120 15.29 -2.02 -15.79
N GLU A 121 14.99 -3.13 -16.46
CA GLU A 121 15.34 -3.36 -17.86
C GLU A 121 14.68 -2.34 -18.80
N GLY A 122 13.37 -2.11 -18.64
CA GLY A 122 12.64 -1.10 -19.42
C GLY A 122 13.14 0.33 -19.20
N ILE A 123 13.47 0.70 -17.96
CA ILE A 123 14.09 2.00 -17.64
C ILE A 123 15.50 2.09 -18.22
N ALA A 124 16.32 1.03 -18.12
CA ALA A 124 17.67 1.01 -18.68
C ALA A 124 17.65 1.18 -20.21
N LYS A 125 16.73 0.47 -20.89
CA LYS A 125 16.51 0.60 -22.32
C LYS A 125 16.02 2.00 -22.70
N ALA A 126 15.02 2.53 -21.99
CA ALA A 126 14.48 3.87 -22.23
C ALA A 126 15.48 5.01 -21.89
N LYS A 127 16.39 4.80 -20.92
CA LYS A 127 17.52 5.71 -20.66
C LYS A 127 18.53 5.68 -21.80
N LYS A 128 18.90 4.49 -22.28
CA LYS A 128 19.82 4.31 -23.41
C LYS A 128 19.26 4.91 -24.71
N GLU A 129 17.95 4.86 -24.89
CA GLU A 129 17.23 5.49 -26.01
C GLU A 129 16.89 6.98 -25.79
N GLY A 130 17.29 7.59 -24.67
CA GLY A 130 17.02 9.01 -24.36
C GLY A 130 15.55 9.37 -24.08
N ARG A 131 14.65 8.38 -24.04
CA ARG A 131 13.21 8.56 -23.84
C ARG A 131 12.80 8.68 -22.36
N TYR A 132 13.63 8.18 -21.44
CA TYR A 132 13.33 8.23 -20.01
C TYR A 132 13.79 9.55 -19.37
N LYS A 133 12.90 10.54 -19.31
CA LYS A 133 13.17 11.88 -18.74
C LYS A 133 12.90 12.01 -17.22
N GLY A 134 12.52 10.92 -16.55
CA GLY A 134 12.07 10.95 -15.15
C GLY A 134 10.70 11.64 -14.96
N ARG A 135 10.22 11.77 -13.72
CA ARG A 135 9.06 12.64 -13.44
C ARG A 135 9.51 14.07 -13.67
N ALA A 136 8.89 14.77 -14.61
CA ALA A 136 9.19 16.17 -14.91
C ALA A 136 9.18 16.98 -13.60
N PRO A 137 10.28 17.65 -13.25
CA PRO A 137 10.33 18.44 -12.03
C PRO A 137 9.53 19.73 -12.24
N THR A 138 8.22 19.68 -11.99
CA THR A 138 7.29 20.81 -12.17
C THR A 138 7.72 22.09 -11.43
N ALA A 139 8.39 21.94 -10.29
CA ALA A 139 8.93 23.06 -9.54
C ALA A 139 10.14 23.74 -10.19
N TRP A 140 10.98 22.96 -10.88
CA TRP A 140 12.16 23.49 -11.55
C TRP A 140 11.80 24.23 -12.84
N ALA A 141 10.69 23.85 -13.48
CA ALA A 141 10.13 24.61 -14.60
C ALA A 141 9.63 26.02 -14.22
N LYS A 142 9.39 26.26 -12.92
CA LYS A 142 9.00 27.57 -12.38
C LYS A 142 10.10 28.21 -11.52
N ALA A 143 11.35 27.77 -11.67
CA ALA A 143 12.45 28.22 -10.80
C ALA A 143 12.67 29.74 -10.86
N ASP A 144 12.64 30.34 -12.05
CA ASP A 144 12.81 31.78 -12.22
C ASP A 144 11.69 32.58 -11.56
N GLN A 145 10.45 32.10 -11.63
CA GLN A 145 9.30 32.72 -10.95
C GLN A 145 9.42 32.60 -9.43
N ILE A 146 9.91 31.46 -8.93
CA ILE A 146 10.16 31.26 -7.49
C ILE A 146 11.24 32.24 -7.00
N LEU A 147 12.33 32.41 -7.77
CA LEU A 147 13.42 33.32 -7.43
C LEU A 147 12.98 34.80 -7.48
N ALA A 148 12.27 35.20 -8.52
CA ALA A 148 11.75 36.56 -8.69
C ALA A 148 10.76 36.96 -7.57
N LEU A 149 9.85 36.05 -7.19
CA LEU A 149 8.92 36.31 -6.09
C LEU A 149 9.64 36.33 -4.73
N ALA A 150 10.67 35.50 -4.55
CA ALA A 150 11.47 35.49 -3.33
C ALA A 150 12.33 36.77 -3.20
N SER A 151 12.91 37.26 -4.30
CA SER A 151 13.68 38.52 -4.29
C SER A 151 12.78 39.75 -4.11
N ALA A 152 11.52 39.68 -4.56
CA ALA A 152 10.49 40.68 -4.25
C ALA A 152 10.00 40.64 -2.78
N GLY A 153 10.58 39.78 -1.92
CA GLY A 153 10.27 39.70 -0.49
C GLY A 153 9.03 38.89 -0.14
N MET A 154 8.42 38.18 -1.10
CA MET A 154 7.23 37.36 -0.83
C MET A 154 7.57 36.16 0.05
N LYS A 155 6.66 35.80 0.97
CA LYS A 155 6.88 34.65 1.85
C LYS A 155 6.80 33.35 1.06
N LYS A 156 7.68 32.39 1.36
CA LYS A 156 7.78 31.08 0.67
C LYS A 156 6.45 30.31 0.60
N VAL A 157 5.57 30.48 1.60
CA VAL A 157 4.23 29.89 1.64
C VAL A 157 3.28 30.54 0.63
N GLU A 158 3.37 31.84 0.42
CA GLU A 158 2.58 32.57 -0.57
C GLU A 158 3.07 32.25 -1.98
N ILE A 159 4.39 32.16 -2.20
CA ILE A 159 4.98 31.69 -3.46
C ILE A 159 4.45 30.30 -3.83
N ALA A 160 4.43 29.38 -2.85
CA ALA A 160 3.90 28.03 -3.03
C ALA A 160 2.42 28.04 -3.45
N ARG A 161 1.60 28.86 -2.78
CA ARG A 161 0.18 29.02 -3.10
C ARG A 161 -0.05 29.63 -4.48
N GLN A 162 0.68 30.69 -4.81
CA GLN A 162 0.53 31.43 -6.05
C GLN A 162 0.97 30.62 -7.27
N LEU A 163 2.02 29.80 -7.13
CA LEU A 163 2.54 28.98 -8.22
C LEU A 163 1.95 27.57 -8.27
N ASP A 164 0.97 27.26 -7.42
CA ASP A 164 0.38 25.92 -7.25
C ASP A 164 1.45 24.84 -7.04
N LEU A 165 2.35 25.09 -6.10
CA LEU A 165 3.46 24.21 -5.73
C LEU A 165 3.38 23.83 -4.26
N SER A 166 3.95 22.67 -3.90
CA SER A 166 4.17 22.35 -2.48
C SER A 166 5.26 23.25 -1.90
N LEU A 167 5.10 23.67 -0.64
CA LEU A 167 6.11 24.45 0.09
C LEU A 167 7.50 23.78 0.06
N ARG A 168 7.53 22.45 0.19
CA ARG A 168 8.76 21.64 0.09
C ARG A 168 9.47 21.78 -1.26
N SER A 169 8.72 22.01 -2.34
CA SER A 169 9.28 22.22 -3.67
C SER A 169 9.88 23.61 -3.82
N VAL A 170 9.25 24.65 -3.25
CA VAL A 170 9.80 26.01 -3.18
C VAL A 170 11.11 26.04 -2.39
N PHE A 171 11.15 25.42 -1.20
CA PHE A 171 12.37 25.30 -0.40
C PHE A 171 13.50 24.57 -1.14
N ARG A 172 13.19 23.52 -1.91
CA ARG A 172 14.19 22.77 -2.67
C ARG A 172 14.83 23.62 -3.76
N VAL A 173 14.06 24.43 -4.47
CA VAL A 173 14.59 25.33 -5.51
C VAL A 173 15.44 26.43 -4.85
N LEU A 174 14.93 27.09 -3.82
CA LEU A 174 15.63 28.16 -3.09
C LEU A 174 16.83 27.68 -2.26
N GLY A 175 16.96 26.38 -1.99
CA GLY A 175 18.08 25.80 -1.23
C GLY A 175 19.13 25.15 -2.13
N SER A 176 18.98 25.20 -3.45
CA SER A 176 19.91 24.55 -4.39
C SER A 176 21.12 25.45 -4.65
N PRO A 177 22.37 24.95 -4.44
CA PRO A 177 23.58 25.76 -4.57
C PRO A 177 23.87 26.22 -6.00
N SER A 178 23.35 25.52 -7.01
CA SER A 178 23.51 25.86 -8.43
C SER A 178 22.82 27.15 -8.89
N LEU A 179 22.01 27.78 -8.03
CA LEU A 179 21.28 29.03 -8.32
C LEU A 179 21.79 30.24 -7.51
N HIS A 180 22.81 30.06 -6.67
CA HIS A 180 23.39 31.12 -5.82
C HIS A 180 24.74 31.64 -6.34
N SER A 181 25.17 31.19 -7.52
CA SER A 181 26.38 31.65 -8.19
C SER A 181 26.01 32.70 -9.24
N GLY A 182 25.91 33.95 -8.80
CA GLY A 182 25.72 35.14 -9.62
C GLY A 182 26.27 36.34 -8.88
#